data_AF-A0A812QGV9-F1
#
_entry.id   AF-A0A812QGV9-F1
#
_cell.length_a   1.000
_cell.length_b   1.000
_cell.length_c   1.000
_cell.angle_alpha   90.00
_cell.angle_beta   90.00
_cell.angle_gamma   90.00
#
_symmetry.space_group_name_H-M   'P 1'
#
loop_
_entity.id
_entity.type
_entity.pdbx_description
1 polymer ?
#
loop_
_entity_poly.entity_id
_entity_poly.type
_entity_poly.pdbx_seq_one_letter_code
_entity_poly.pdbx_strand_id
1 'polypeptide(L)'
;MNTLVTVFAGIPLEGLHGWKRTAFIFEASVLCGALWHMTFRPHDASLVGMSAGCYALMAMHMADVVMNWAQHRWRFPRVLLLVVMIVLDVGAGMMAKPDDVTGHAAHFGGYLSGLIFGVFFVRNKKVTRCEQVLKVVMLLIGLGCLGFCFYRISSWAPRSLWDDGVPWCWARQAYSYTYFGDQEWHCLRCPDDACAASFEAVLSASLSPATGCIFVKP
;
A
#
# COMPACT_ATOMS: atom_id res chain seq x y z
N MET A 1 14.39 -0.32 -11.12
CA MET A 1 14.73 0.27 -9.81
C MET A 1 14.59 -0.74 -8.67
N ASN A 2 13.43 -1.40 -8.51
CA ASN A 2 13.18 -2.33 -7.40
C ASN A 2 14.24 -3.42 -7.21
N THR A 3 14.72 -4.05 -8.29
CA THR A 3 15.79 -5.06 -8.21
C THR A 3 17.09 -4.49 -7.65
N LEU A 4 17.48 -3.28 -8.05
CA LEU A 4 18.69 -2.63 -7.54
C LEU A 4 18.55 -2.34 -6.04
N VAL A 5 17.42 -1.78 -5.62
CA VAL A 5 17.15 -1.53 -4.19
C VAL A 5 17.17 -2.83 -3.39
N THR A 6 16.56 -3.88 -3.91
CA THR A 6 16.53 -5.21 -3.26
C THR A 6 17.93 -5.77 -3.09
N VAL A 7 18.77 -5.71 -4.12
CA VAL A 7 20.15 -6.20 -4.06
C VAL A 7 20.99 -5.37 -3.10
N PHE A 8 20.99 -4.04 -3.26
CA PHE A 8 21.87 -3.15 -2.47
C PHE A 8 21.44 -3.00 -1.02
N ALA A 9 20.15 -2.99 -0.72
CA ALA A 9 19.65 -2.95 0.66
C ALA A 9 19.57 -4.36 1.29
N GLY A 10 19.22 -5.38 0.51
CA GLY A 10 19.03 -6.75 0.98
C GLY A 10 20.33 -7.44 1.34
N ILE A 11 21.36 -7.41 0.48
CA ILE A 11 22.63 -8.14 0.72
C ILE A 11 23.27 -7.76 2.08
N PRO A 12 23.42 -6.47 2.45
CA PRO A 12 23.95 -6.11 3.76
C PRO A 12 23.09 -6.63 4.92
N LEU A 13 21.76 -6.60 4.77
CA LEU A 13 20.83 -7.11 5.79
C LEU A 13 20.93 -8.62 5.95
N GLU A 14 21.08 -9.37 4.85
CA GLU A 14 21.32 -10.81 4.88
C GLU A 14 22.63 -11.16 5.58
N GLY A 15 23.70 -10.41 5.33
CA GLY A 15 24.98 -10.59 6.02
C GLY A 15 24.89 -10.36 7.53
N LEU A 16 24.12 -9.35 7.96
CA LEU A 16 23.98 -9.00 9.38
C LEU A 16 22.99 -9.91 10.13
N HIS A 17 21.86 -10.24 9.50
CA HIS A 17 20.71 -10.87 10.16
C HIS A 17 20.53 -12.33 9.77
N GLY A 18 21.03 -12.73 8.60
CA GLY A 18 20.83 -14.03 7.98
C GLY A 18 19.67 -14.01 6.99
N TRP A 19 19.83 -14.73 5.88
CA TRP A 19 18.90 -14.76 4.76
C TRP A 19 17.45 -15.09 5.15
N LYS A 20 17.24 -16.04 6.06
CA LYS A 20 15.88 -16.48 6.48
C LYS A 20 15.03 -15.33 7.03
N ARG A 21 15.64 -14.46 7.84
CA ARG A 21 14.94 -13.33 8.48
C ARG A 21 14.66 -12.24 7.47
N THR A 22 15.65 -11.90 6.64
CA THR A 22 15.50 -10.91 5.58
C THR A 22 14.41 -11.33 4.58
N ALA A 23 14.46 -12.58 4.11
CA ALA A 23 13.46 -13.12 3.19
C ALA A 23 12.05 -13.13 3.82
N PHE A 24 11.91 -13.57 5.07
CA PHE A 24 10.62 -13.53 5.77
C PHE A 24 10.06 -12.11 5.87
N ILE A 25 10.86 -11.14 6.33
CA ILE A 25 10.42 -9.74 6.47
C ILE A 25 10.02 -9.16 5.11
N PHE A 26 10.79 -9.47 4.06
CA PHE A 26 10.51 -9.02 2.70
C PHE A 26 9.15 -9.53 2.22
N GLU A 27 8.96 -10.86 2.20
CA GLU A 27 7.75 -11.50 1.67
C GLU A 27 6.50 -11.14 2.50
N ALA A 28 6.61 -11.23 3.83
CA ALA A 28 5.49 -10.89 4.71
C ALA A 28 5.07 -9.42 4.53
N SER A 29 6.01 -8.52 4.26
CA SER A 29 5.71 -7.11 4.02
C SER A 29 5.14 -6.83 2.63
N VAL A 30 5.48 -7.63 1.62
CA VAL A 30 4.79 -7.57 0.32
C VAL A 30 3.31 -7.90 0.50
N LEU A 31 3.00 -8.97 1.25
CA LEU A 31 1.62 -9.33 1.58
C LEU A 31 0.90 -8.24 2.39
N CYS A 32 1.55 -7.70 3.42
CA CYS A 32 0.98 -6.62 4.24
C CYS A 32 0.77 -5.34 3.43
N GLY A 33 1.70 -4.99 2.53
CA GLY A 33 1.56 -3.86 1.61
C GLY A 33 0.37 -4.03 0.66
N ALA A 34 0.19 -5.24 0.11
CA ALA A 34 -0.98 -5.55 -0.72
C ALA A 34 -2.29 -5.44 0.08
N LEU A 35 -2.35 -6.02 1.29
CA LEU A 35 -3.50 -5.90 2.19
C LEU A 35 -3.82 -4.43 2.50
N TRP A 36 -2.79 -3.62 2.78
CA TRP A 36 -2.96 -2.21 3.04
C TRP A 36 -3.54 -1.50 1.80
N HIS A 37 -2.98 -1.70 0.62
CA HIS A 37 -3.47 -1.09 -0.62
C HIS A 37 -4.96 -1.41 -0.88
N MET A 38 -5.39 -2.66 -0.67
CA MET A 38 -6.80 -3.07 -0.83
C MET A 38 -7.76 -2.27 0.06
N THR A 39 -7.32 -1.73 1.21
CA THR A 39 -8.18 -0.90 2.07
C THR A 39 -8.38 0.53 1.56
N PHE A 40 -7.42 1.04 0.79
CA PHE A 40 -7.44 2.42 0.30
C PHE A 40 -7.99 2.51 -1.11
N ARG A 41 -7.64 1.55 -1.96
CA ARG A 41 -7.97 1.49 -3.38
C ARG A 41 -8.42 0.06 -3.76
N PRO A 42 -9.57 -0.42 -3.22
CA PRO A 42 -10.06 -1.78 -3.51
C PRO A 42 -10.40 -2.02 -4.98
N HIS A 43 -10.56 -0.94 -5.76
CA HIS A 43 -11.04 -0.98 -7.14
C HIS A 43 -9.93 -0.85 -8.19
N ASP A 44 -8.68 -0.66 -7.77
CA ASP A 44 -7.55 -0.54 -8.69
C ASP A 44 -7.23 -1.91 -9.29
N ALA A 45 -7.32 -2.03 -10.61
CA ALA A 45 -7.20 -3.31 -11.32
C ALA A 45 -5.76 -3.86 -11.41
N SER A 46 -4.74 -3.08 -11.04
CA SER A 46 -3.34 -3.46 -11.21
C SER A 46 -2.45 -2.97 -10.08
N LEU A 47 -2.38 -3.73 -8.98
CA LEU A 47 -1.25 -3.65 -8.06
C LEU A 47 -0.30 -4.81 -8.35
N VAL A 48 0.78 -4.53 -9.10
CA VAL A 48 1.82 -5.52 -9.40
C VAL A 48 3.17 -4.94 -9.06
N GLY A 49 3.93 -5.65 -8.22
CA GLY A 49 5.31 -5.29 -7.96
C GLY A 49 5.83 -5.79 -6.63
N MET A 50 7.16 -5.80 -6.53
CA MET A 50 7.88 -6.13 -5.30
C MET A 50 8.27 -4.89 -4.48
N SER A 51 7.85 -3.69 -4.89
CA SER A 51 8.30 -2.43 -4.30
C SER A 51 7.99 -2.36 -2.81
N ALA A 52 6.83 -2.83 -2.35
CA ALA A 52 6.50 -2.95 -0.93
C ALA A 52 7.60 -3.68 -0.12
N GLY A 53 8.21 -4.71 -0.70
CA GLY A 53 9.37 -5.41 -0.12
C GLY A 53 10.64 -4.54 -0.09
N CYS A 54 10.88 -3.70 -1.10
CA CYS A 54 11.97 -2.71 -1.06
C CYS A 54 11.82 -1.75 0.12
N TYR A 55 10.60 -1.23 0.35
CA TYR A 55 10.33 -0.39 1.53
C TYR A 55 10.48 -1.16 2.83
N ALA A 56 10.14 -2.44 2.84
CA ALA A 56 10.38 -3.30 3.99
C ALA A 56 11.87 -3.43 4.32
N LEU A 57 12.75 -3.53 3.31
CA LEU A 57 14.20 -3.55 3.52
C LEU A 57 14.73 -2.20 4.05
N MET A 58 14.21 -1.08 3.53
CA MET A 58 14.53 0.25 4.08
C MET A 58 14.08 0.37 5.55
N ALA A 59 12.89 -0.12 5.86
CA ALA A 59 12.35 -0.16 7.22
C ALA A 59 13.14 -1.12 8.13
N MET A 60 13.63 -2.25 7.60
CA MET A 60 14.47 -3.19 8.33
C MET A 60 15.83 -2.57 8.68
N HIS A 61 16.41 -1.75 7.81
CA HIS A 61 17.59 -0.94 8.16
C HIS A 61 17.30 0.06 9.28
N MET A 62 16.14 0.71 9.25
CA MET A 62 15.71 1.61 10.33
C MET A 62 15.53 0.83 11.64
N ALA A 63 14.85 -0.31 11.60
CA ALA A 63 14.66 -1.19 12.76
C ALA A 63 16.01 -1.64 13.35
N ASP A 64 16.98 -2.01 12.52
CA ASP A 64 18.33 -2.36 12.98
C ASP A 64 19.02 -1.19 13.70
N VAL A 65 18.93 0.02 13.15
CA VAL A 65 19.47 1.22 13.83
C VAL A 65 18.77 1.47 15.17
N VAL A 66 17.44 1.37 15.23
CA VAL A 66 16.66 1.59 16.46
C VAL A 66 16.98 0.54 17.52
N MET A 67 17.01 -0.74 17.13
CA MET A 67 17.25 -1.86 18.05
C MET A 67 18.72 -1.99 18.47
N ASN A 68 19.65 -1.45 17.70
CA ASN A 68 21.09 -1.54 17.96
C ASN A 68 21.77 -0.15 18.01
N TRP A 69 21.05 0.89 18.50
CA TRP A 69 21.49 2.29 18.43
C TRP A 69 22.87 2.54 19.06
N ALA A 70 23.15 1.92 20.20
CA ALA A 70 24.42 2.08 20.92
C ALA A 70 25.58 1.34 20.22
N GLN A 71 25.28 0.36 19.37
CA GLN A 71 26.23 -0.55 18.75
C GLN A 71 26.65 -0.09 17.34
N HIS A 72 25.96 0.90 16.77
CA HIS A 72 26.32 1.48 15.47
C HIS A 72 27.21 2.72 15.63
N ARG A 73 28.44 2.63 15.13
CA ARG A 73 29.38 3.77 15.11
C ARG A 73 28.91 4.91 14.19
N TRP A 74 28.32 4.59 13.05
CA TRP A 74 27.86 5.55 12.03
C TRP A 74 26.33 5.74 12.04
N ARG A 75 25.72 5.75 13.23
CA ARG A 75 24.25 5.82 13.39
C ARG A 75 23.63 7.06 12.75
N PHE A 76 24.21 8.25 12.95
CA PHE A 76 23.62 9.50 12.42
C PHE A 76 23.63 9.58 10.89
N PRO A 77 24.76 9.34 10.18
CA PRO A 77 24.75 9.31 8.72
C PRO A 77 23.82 8.25 8.13
N ARG A 78 23.70 7.08 8.80
CA ARG A 78 22.79 6.02 8.37
C ARG A 78 21.32 6.45 8.48
N VAL A 79 20.93 7.06 9.59
CA VAL A 79 19.57 7.61 9.74
C VAL A 79 19.33 8.72 8.72
N LEU A 80 20.28 9.63 8.54
CA LEU A 80 20.16 10.72 7.57
C LEU A 80 19.92 10.18 6.16
N LEU A 81 20.70 9.18 5.73
CA LEU A 81 20.52 8.53 4.43
C LEU A 81 19.11 7.93 4.29
N LEU A 82 18.65 7.19 5.30
CA LEU A 82 17.30 6.59 5.27
C LEU A 82 16.20 7.65 5.20
N VAL A 83 16.32 8.73 5.98
CA VAL A 83 15.36 9.84 5.96
C VAL A 83 15.36 10.54 4.62
N VAL A 84 16.53 10.84 4.05
CA VAL A 84 16.63 11.46 2.71
C VAL A 84 15.98 10.57 1.65
N MET A 85 16.21 9.26 1.68
CA MET A 85 15.57 8.34 0.74
C MET A 85 14.04 8.37 0.86
N ILE A 86 13.49 8.38 2.09
CA ILE A 86 12.04 8.47 2.32
C ILE A 86 11.48 9.80 1.81
N VAL A 87 12.16 10.92 2.08
CA VAL A 87 11.71 12.25 1.65
C VAL A 87 11.71 12.36 0.12
N LEU A 88 12.77 11.88 -0.53
CA LEU A 88 12.84 11.87 -1.99
C LEU A 88 11.75 11.01 -2.62
N ASP A 89 11.44 9.87 -2.02
CA ASP A 89 10.39 8.97 -2.49
C ASP A 89 9.00 9.59 -2.36
N VAL A 90 8.68 10.11 -1.17
CA VAL A 90 7.40 10.80 -0.92
C VAL A 90 7.28 12.02 -1.84
N GLY A 91 8.35 12.80 -1.97
CA GLY A 91 8.39 13.96 -2.87
C GLY A 91 8.16 13.59 -4.33
N ALA A 92 8.78 12.51 -4.81
CA ALA A 92 8.53 11.98 -6.16
C ALA A 92 7.08 11.53 -6.33
N GLY A 93 6.51 10.89 -5.32
CA GLY A 93 5.10 10.49 -5.30
C GLY A 93 4.11 11.67 -5.36
N MET A 94 4.41 12.75 -4.64
CA MET A 94 3.58 13.97 -4.69
C MET A 94 3.63 14.67 -6.04
N MET A 95 4.68 14.46 -6.82
CA MET A 95 4.84 15.01 -8.17
C MET A 95 4.30 14.06 -9.26
N ALA A 96 3.94 12.83 -8.90
CA ALA A 96 3.35 11.86 -9.84
C ALA A 96 1.93 12.28 -10.22
N LYS A 97 1.50 11.88 -11.42
CA LYS A 97 0.13 12.16 -11.87
C LYS A 97 -0.87 11.43 -10.96
N PRO A 98 -2.08 11.98 -10.74
CA PRO A 98 -3.11 11.37 -9.87
C PRO A 98 -3.41 9.90 -10.17
N ASP A 99 -3.25 9.49 -11.44
CA ASP A 99 -3.53 8.13 -11.92
C ASP A 99 -2.34 7.16 -11.69
N ASP A 100 -1.12 7.69 -11.48
CA ASP A 100 0.12 6.96 -11.18
C ASP A 100 0.34 6.78 -9.66
N VAL A 101 -0.60 7.21 -8.83
CA VAL A 101 -0.57 7.10 -7.35
C VAL A 101 -0.80 5.63 -6.90
N THR A 102 -1.02 4.72 -7.86
CA THR A 102 -1.17 3.27 -7.77
C THR A 102 0.11 2.60 -7.22
N GLY A 103 0.36 2.77 -5.93
CA GLY A 103 1.49 2.13 -5.25
C GLY A 103 1.85 2.72 -3.90
N HIS A 104 1.52 3.99 -3.63
CA HIS A 104 1.95 4.65 -2.38
C HIS A 104 1.37 4.00 -1.13
N ALA A 105 0.11 3.56 -1.18
CA ALA A 105 -0.50 2.80 -0.08
C ALA A 105 0.28 1.48 0.15
N ALA A 106 0.64 0.76 -0.91
CA ALA A 106 1.42 -0.47 -0.79
C ALA A 106 2.84 -0.21 -0.26
N HIS A 107 3.48 0.88 -0.70
CA HIS A 107 4.80 1.30 -0.24
C HIS A 107 4.78 1.63 1.26
N PHE A 108 3.81 2.41 1.70
CA PHE A 108 3.62 2.73 3.12
C PHE A 108 3.30 1.49 3.95
N GLY A 109 2.38 0.64 3.47
CA GLY A 109 2.04 -0.62 4.13
C GLY A 109 3.26 -1.54 4.29
N GLY A 110 4.07 -1.68 3.24
CA GLY A 110 5.31 -2.44 3.26
C GLY A 110 6.39 -1.85 4.17
N TYR A 111 6.53 -0.52 4.21
CA TYR A 111 7.43 0.16 5.15
C TYR A 111 7.01 -0.08 6.60
N LEU A 112 5.72 0.12 6.92
CA LEU A 112 5.18 -0.05 8.25
C LEU A 112 5.32 -1.50 8.75
N SER A 113 4.92 -2.47 7.92
CA SER A 113 5.08 -3.89 8.27
C SER A 113 6.55 -4.29 8.38
N GLY A 114 7.42 -3.77 7.50
CA GLY A 114 8.86 -4.02 7.56
C GLY A 114 9.49 -3.47 8.84
N LEU A 115 9.03 -2.33 9.35
CA LEU A 115 9.49 -1.76 10.61
C LEU A 115 9.03 -2.61 11.80
N ILE A 116 7.76 -3.02 11.80
CA ILE A 116 7.18 -3.91 12.82
C ILE A 116 7.93 -5.24 12.85
N PHE A 117 7.98 -5.98 11.74
CA PHE A 117 8.69 -7.24 11.68
C PHE A 117 10.19 -7.06 11.94
N GLY A 118 10.80 -5.96 11.49
CA GLY A 118 12.17 -5.60 11.79
C GLY A 118 12.45 -5.56 13.30
N VAL A 119 11.61 -4.86 14.08
CA VAL A 119 11.74 -4.78 15.55
C VAL A 119 11.67 -6.17 16.22
N PHE A 120 10.91 -7.12 15.65
CA PHE A 120 10.80 -8.48 16.17
C PHE A 120 11.94 -9.40 15.77
N PHE A 121 12.35 -9.38 14.50
CA PHE A 121 13.17 -10.45 13.91
C PHE A 121 14.63 -10.04 13.64
N VAL A 122 14.96 -8.75 13.60
CA VAL A 122 16.35 -8.28 13.52
C VAL A 122 17.17 -8.81 14.72
N ARG A 123 18.47 -9.06 14.50
CA ARG A 123 19.38 -9.48 15.57
C ARG A 123 19.52 -8.31 16.55
N ASN A 124 18.99 -8.49 17.76
CA ASN A 124 19.23 -7.58 18.85
C ASN A 124 20.50 -8.00 19.60
N LYS A 125 21.53 -7.14 19.59
CA LYS A 125 22.84 -7.44 20.20
C LYS A 125 22.82 -7.33 21.73
N LYS A 126 22.07 -6.38 22.28
CA LYS A 126 21.95 -6.17 23.74
C LYS A 126 20.52 -5.74 24.05
N VAL A 127 19.75 -6.66 24.63
CA VAL A 127 18.35 -6.41 24.94
C VAL A 127 18.22 -5.42 26.09
N THR A 128 17.48 -4.34 25.85
CA THR A 128 17.11 -3.35 26.87
C THR A 128 15.61 -3.37 27.17
N ARG A 129 15.19 -2.81 28.31
CA ARG A 129 13.76 -2.69 28.66
C ARG A 129 13.00 -1.82 27.65
N CYS A 130 13.63 -0.75 27.15
CA CYS A 130 13.02 0.13 26.15
C CYS A 130 12.67 -0.62 24.86
N GLU A 131 13.54 -1.52 24.41
CA GLU A 131 13.29 -2.37 23.24
C GLU A 131 12.16 -3.39 23.47
N GLN A 132 12.02 -3.92 24.70
CA GLN A 132 10.91 -4.79 25.05
C GLN A 132 9.58 -4.04 25.03
N VAL A 133 9.54 -2.83 25.57
CA VAL A 133 8.37 -1.94 25.48
C VAL A 133 8.06 -1.61 24.03
N LEU A 134 9.07 -1.28 23.22
CA LEU A 134 8.91 -1.01 21.79
C LEU A 134 8.28 -2.20 21.05
N LYS A 135 8.70 -3.44 21.34
CA LYS A 135 8.07 -4.64 20.76
C LYS A 135 6.58 -4.73 21.09
N VAL A 136 6.20 -4.48 22.35
CA VAL A 136 4.78 -4.49 22.75
C VAL A 136 4.00 -3.41 22.01
N VAL A 137 4.53 -2.19 21.94
CA VAL A 137 3.89 -1.08 21.20
C VAL A 137 3.71 -1.43 19.73
N MET A 138 4.75 -1.94 19.06
CA MET A 138 4.69 -2.33 17.66
C MET A 138 3.73 -3.52 17.41
N LEU A 139 3.59 -4.43 18.37
CA LEU A 139 2.61 -5.50 18.30
C LEU A 139 1.18 -4.95 18.32
N LEU A 140 0.88 -4.04 19.25
CA LEU A 140 -0.45 -3.43 19.35
C LEU A 140 -0.79 -2.64 18.09
N ILE A 141 0.18 -1.88 17.55
CA ILE A 141 0.01 -1.18 16.27
C ILE A 141 -0.25 -2.19 15.14
N GLY A 142 0.55 -3.25 15.03
CA GLY A 142 0.40 -4.28 14.01
C GLY A 142 -0.97 -4.98 14.06
N LEU A 143 -1.42 -5.37 15.26
CA LEU A 143 -2.73 -5.98 15.46
C LEU A 143 -3.87 -5.01 15.11
N GLY A 144 -3.75 -3.74 15.50
CA GLY A 144 -4.70 -2.70 15.14
C GLY A 144 -4.80 -2.47 13.63
N CYS A 145 -3.66 -2.38 12.95
CA CYS A 145 -3.59 -2.27 11.48
C CYS A 145 -4.20 -3.49 10.78
N LEU A 146 -3.87 -4.71 11.22
CA LEU A 146 -4.44 -5.93 10.65
C LEU A 146 -5.95 -6.02 10.87
N GLY A 147 -6.43 -5.68 12.07
CA GLY A 147 -7.86 -5.64 12.39
C GLY A 147 -8.60 -4.60 11.54
N PHE A 148 -8.02 -3.42 11.36
CA PHE A 148 -8.55 -2.39 10.46
C PHE A 148 -8.62 -2.88 9.01
N CYS A 149 -7.56 -3.50 8.50
CA CYS A 149 -7.57 -4.06 7.15
C CYS A 149 -8.66 -5.11 6.98
N PHE A 150 -8.77 -6.04 7.93
CA PHE A 150 -9.78 -7.09 7.89
C PHE A 150 -11.20 -6.51 7.90
N TYR A 151 -11.49 -5.60 8.83
CA TYR A 151 -12.77 -4.91 8.91
C TYR A 151 -13.15 -4.26 7.57
N ARG A 152 -12.21 -3.52 6.96
CA ARG A 152 -12.44 -2.81 5.70
C ARG A 152 -12.64 -3.75 4.51
N ILE A 153 -11.80 -4.77 4.37
CA ILE A 153 -11.90 -5.75 3.28
C ILE A 153 -13.17 -6.59 3.41
N SER A 154 -13.63 -6.87 4.64
CA SER A 154 -14.88 -7.61 4.90
C SER A 154 -16.15 -6.81 4.64
N SER A 155 -16.05 -5.49 4.42
CA SER A 155 -17.20 -4.61 4.21
C SER A 155 -17.67 -4.66 2.75
N TRP A 156 -18.93 -5.02 2.51
CA TRP A 156 -19.55 -5.04 1.17
C TRP A 156 -20.55 -3.88 0.97
N ALA A 157 -20.60 -3.21 -0.18
CA ALA A 157 -19.63 -3.26 -1.28
C ALA A 157 -18.33 -2.49 -0.91
N PRO A 158 -17.18 -2.84 -1.51
CA PRO A 158 -15.89 -2.24 -1.16
C PRO A 158 -15.87 -0.72 -1.37
N ARG A 159 -15.28 0.00 -0.40
CA ARG A 159 -15.20 1.47 -0.39
C ARG A 159 -13.74 1.91 -0.40
N SER A 160 -13.37 2.76 -1.36
CA SER A 160 -12.08 3.45 -1.31
C SER A 160 -12.05 4.46 -0.17
N LEU A 161 -10.86 4.69 0.39
CA LEU A 161 -10.68 5.62 1.50
C LEU A 161 -10.32 7.04 1.03
N TRP A 162 -9.80 7.19 -0.19
CA TRP A 162 -9.32 8.47 -0.75
C TRP A 162 -10.18 9.09 -1.85
N ASP A 163 -11.08 8.35 -2.50
CA ASP A 163 -12.07 8.95 -3.41
C ASP A 163 -13.33 9.36 -2.63
N ASP A 164 -14.40 9.71 -3.34
CA ASP A 164 -15.74 10.06 -2.84
C ASP A 164 -16.38 9.07 -1.84
N GLY A 165 -15.70 7.97 -1.50
CA GLY A 165 -16.13 6.96 -0.52
C GLY A 165 -17.33 6.14 -0.98
N VAL A 166 -17.70 6.26 -2.25
CA VAL A 166 -18.87 5.59 -2.82
C VAL A 166 -18.58 4.09 -2.92
N PRO A 167 -19.38 3.23 -2.26
CA PRO A 167 -19.27 1.79 -2.42
C PRO A 167 -19.72 1.37 -3.81
N TRP A 168 -18.95 0.51 -4.47
CA TRP A 168 -19.38 -0.14 -5.70
C TRP A 168 -18.69 -1.49 -5.87
N CYS A 169 -19.30 -2.40 -6.61
CA CYS A 169 -18.71 -3.68 -7.02
C CYS A 169 -18.82 -3.90 -8.53
N TRP A 170 -19.62 -3.06 -9.18
CA TRP A 170 -19.85 -3.07 -10.61
C TRP A 170 -19.67 -1.66 -11.14
N ALA A 171 -18.95 -1.52 -12.25
CA ALA A 171 -18.85 -0.26 -12.96
C ALA A 171 -18.81 -0.49 -14.48
N ARG A 172 -19.43 0.41 -15.22
CA ARG A 172 -19.46 0.34 -16.69
C ARG A 172 -19.60 1.73 -17.30
N GLN A 173 -18.97 1.92 -18.47
CA GLN A 173 -19.18 3.10 -19.30
C GLN A 173 -20.52 3.00 -20.03
N ALA A 174 -21.30 4.08 -19.99
CA ALA A 174 -22.57 4.21 -20.68
C ALA A 174 -22.68 5.59 -21.33
N TYR A 175 -23.40 5.65 -22.44
CA TYR A 175 -23.69 6.88 -23.17
C TYR A 175 -25.18 6.92 -23.49
N SER A 176 -25.87 7.98 -23.07
CA SER A 176 -27.28 8.18 -23.37
C SER A 176 -27.68 9.64 -23.22
N TYR A 177 -27.94 10.30 -24.35
CA TYR A 177 -28.44 11.68 -24.36
C TYR A 177 -29.79 11.82 -23.63
N THR A 178 -30.66 10.82 -23.71
CA THR A 178 -31.98 10.85 -23.06
C THR A 178 -31.91 10.70 -21.55
N TYR A 179 -30.89 9.99 -21.03
CA TYR A 179 -30.73 9.76 -19.60
C TYR A 179 -29.87 10.83 -18.93
N PHE A 180 -28.74 11.22 -19.55
CA PHE A 180 -27.78 12.16 -18.96
C PHE A 180 -27.99 13.61 -19.42
N GLY A 181 -28.66 13.83 -20.55
CA GLY A 181 -28.89 15.18 -21.10
C GLY A 181 -27.68 15.81 -21.78
N ASP A 182 -26.59 15.07 -21.95
CA ASP A 182 -25.35 15.51 -22.58
C ASP A 182 -24.81 14.49 -23.60
N GLN A 183 -23.74 14.88 -24.30
CA GLN A 183 -23.04 14.02 -25.25
C GLN A 183 -21.71 13.50 -24.67
N GLU A 184 -21.63 13.28 -23.36
CA GLU A 184 -20.42 12.79 -22.69
C GLU A 184 -20.52 11.31 -22.31
N TRP A 185 -19.37 10.66 -22.17
CA TRP A 185 -19.27 9.29 -21.67
C TRP A 185 -19.27 9.27 -20.15
N HIS A 186 -20.21 8.54 -19.58
CA HIS A 186 -20.37 8.45 -18.13
C HIS A 186 -20.01 7.06 -17.62
N CYS A 187 -19.38 6.98 -16.46
CA CYS A 187 -19.04 5.75 -15.77
C CYS A 187 -20.01 5.55 -14.61
N LEU A 188 -20.89 4.58 -14.79
CA LEU A 188 -21.87 4.17 -13.77
C LEU A 188 -21.16 3.32 -12.72
N ARG A 189 -21.51 3.52 -11.45
CA ARG A 189 -21.01 2.74 -10.30
C ARG A 189 -22.20 2.18 -9.55
N CYS A 190 -22.23 0.87 -9.31
CA CYS A 190 -23.29 0.22 -8.55
C CYS A 190 -22.74 -0.64 -7.40
N PRO A 191 -23.34 -0.55 -6.19
CA PRO A 191 -22.98 -1.36 -5.03
C PRO A 191 -23.59 -2.77 -5.06
N ASP A 192 -24.63 -2.99 -5.86
CA ASP A 192 -25.35 -4.26 -5.97
C ASP A 192 -25.94 -4.47 -7.37
N ASP A 193 -26.41 -5.70 -7.62
CA ASP A 193 -26.99 -6.11 -8.90
C ASP A 193 -28.31 -5.41 -9.19
N ALA A 194 -29.06 -4.97 -8.17
CA ALA A 194 -30.33 -4.26 -8.35
C ALA A 194 -30.10 -2.86 -8.93
N CYS A 195 -29.09 -2.14 -8.42
CA CYS A 195 -28.60 -0.90 -9.02
C CYS A 195 -28.13 -1.16 -10.46
N ALA A 196 -27.33 -2.20 -10.69
CA ALA A 196 -26.83 -2.49 -12.04
C ALA A 196 -27.97 -2.76 -13.03
N ALA A 197 -29.00 -3.50 -12.59
CA ALA A 197 -30.19 -3.82 -13.39
C ALA A 197 -31.00 -2.57 -13.74
N SER A 198 -31.05 -1.56 -12.86
CA SER A 198 -31.74 -0.30 -13.14
C SER A 198 -31.19 0.46 -14.35
N PHE A 199 -29.93 0.20 -14.72
CA PHE A 199 -29.27 0.79 -15.88
C PHE A 199 -29.32 -0.07 -17.15
N GLU A 200 -30.00 -1.22 -17.16
CA GLU A 200 -30.10 -2.10 -18.35
C GLU A 200 -30.58 -1.37 -19.61
N ALA A 201 -31.57 -0.47 -19.46
CA ALA A 201 -32.10 0.34 -20.56
C ALA A 201 -31.08 1.33 -21.16
N VAL A 202 -30.03 1.68 -20.41
CA VAL A 202 -28.97 2.61 -20.82
C VAL A 202 -27.78 1.84 -21.43
N LEU A 203 -27.62 0.56 -21.08
CA LEU A 203 -26.45 -0.25 -21.44
C LEU A 203 -26.53 -0.96 -22.80
N SER A 204 -27.71 -1.04 -23.42
CA SER A 204 -27.95 -1.82 -24.65
C SER A 204 -27.46 -1.15 -25.95
N ALA A 205 -26.77 0.00 -25.88
CA ALA A 205 -26.41 0.79 -27.08
C ALA A 205 -24.90 1.10 -27.25
N SER A 206 -24.02 0.74 -26.31
CA SER A 206 -22.68 1.34 -26.27
C SER A 206 -21.53 0.34 -26.09
N LEU A 207 -20.77 0.08 -27.16
CA LEU A 207 -19.36 -0.32 -27.13
C LEU A 207 -18.53 0.91 -27.52
N SER A 208 -17.57 1.31 -26.70
CA SER A 208 -16.87 2.60 -26.85
C SER A 208 -15.37 2.53 -26.65
N PRO A 209 -14.59 3.44 -27.26
CA PRO A 209 -13.13 3.44 -27.26
C PRO A 209 -12.56 3.88 -25.91
N ALA A 210 -11.31 3.48 -25.68
CA ALA A 210 -10.54 3.77 -24.48
C ALA A 210 -10.27 5.29 -24.29
N THR A 211 -11.17 5.99 -23.62
CA THR A 211 -10.91 7.32 -23.05
C THR A 211 -11.55 7.45 -21.66
N GLY A 212 -10.96 8.28 -20.80
CA GLY A 212 -11.19 8.35 -19.35
C GLY A 212 -12.65 8.54 -18.90
N CYS A 213 -12.89 8.24 -17.62
CA CYS A 213 -14.21 8.15 -17.00
C CYS A 213 -14.66 9.46 -16.33
N ILE A 214 -15.89 9.89 -16.59
CA ILE A 214 -16.64 10.82 -15.73
C ILE A 214 -17.66 9.99 -14.94
N PHE A 215 -17.50 9.87 -13.62
CA PHE A 215 -18.35 8.95 -12.84
C PHE A 215 -19.66 9.60 -12.41
N VAL A 216 -20.78 8.92 -12.66
CA VAL A 216 -22.13 9.35 -12.27
C VAL A 216 -22.58 8.56 -11.04
N LYS A 217 -23.10 9.26 -10.04
CA LYS A 217 -23.74 8.63 -8.89
C LYS A 217 -25.15 8.17 -9.29
N PRO A 218 -25.57 6.96 -8.89
CA PRO A 218 -26.93 6.51 -9.08
C PRO A 218 -27.94 7.40 -8.36
#